data_AF-A0A534ZL86-F1
#
_entry.id   AF-A0A534ZL86-F1
#
_cell.length_a   1.000
_cell.length_b   1.000
_cell.length_c   1.000
_cell.angle_alpha   90.00
_cell.angle_beta   90.00
_cell.angle_gamma   90.00
#
_symmetry.space_group_name_H-M   'P 1'
#
loop_
_entity.id
_entity.type
_entity.pdbx_description
1 polymer ?
#
loop_
_entity_poly.entity_id
_entity_poly.type
_entity_poly.pdbx_seq_one_letter_code
_entity_poly.pdbx_strand_id
1 'polypeptide(L)'
;MGGHGPRSRLVMGGPGVHHGQRRLLAPRPGEGARAFYARRLQRIAIPLVVAHVGYLLVRWLMFGEQLTIPQIVRDLLHAQVFVHLYFFWIILGLYLITPLLRPALAGRTRNELLVIGGACVGWTWAVWAGAQILGIAGARTVIWQPAALTLFLPYIGYFVLGFALRDLVLRRGALLGAIGLFGVAEFLVVWQYAVGAQNPMLAVVAGGGYQGLPVALTAVAIFVISRSFISSSSPAARPPLGAVARHLGELSLGVFILHVFLLNVAWKSAPFAFDVVNQNLPLTLLLWVVVTVLSFAACALIARVPILRKTIGF
;
A
#
# COMPACT_ATOMS: atom_id res chain seq x y z
N MET A 1 -8.98 63.71 -28.03
CA MET A 1 -7.68 63.01 -28.08
C MET A 1 -7.23 62.73 -26.65
N GLY A 2 -6.87 61.48 -26.34
CA GLY A 2 -6.06 61.12 -25.16
C GLY A 2 -6.82 60.82 -23.87
N GLY A 3 -7.19 59.56 -23.65
CA GLY A 3 -7.66 59.06 -22.37
C GLY A 3 -6.53 58.63 -21.43
N HIS A 4 -6.84 58.51 -20.14
CA HIS A 4 -6.19 57.56 -19.23
C HIS A 4 -7.03 57.38 -17.96
N GLY A 5 -7.63 56.19 -17.82
CA GLY A 5 -8.24 55.73 -16.57
C GLY A 5 -7.18 55.30 -15.54
N PRO A 6 -7.47 55.41 -14.24
CA PRO A 6 -6.51 55.04 -13.21
C PRO A 6 -6.39 53.51 -13.07
N ARG A 7 -5.14 53.06 -13.10
CA ARG A 7 -4.64 51.69 -13.08
C ARG A 7 -5.11 50.91 -11.83
N SER A 8 -5.65 49.72 -12.08
CA SER A 8 -5.85 48.66 -11.09
C SER A 8 -4.51 48.23 -10.47
N ARG A 9 -4.39 48.34 -9.15
CA ARG A 9 -3.30 47.71 -8.40
C ARG A 9 -3.56 46.20 -8.35
N LEU A 10 -2.82 45.47 -9.19
CA LEU A 10 -2.58 44.04 -9.00
C LEU A 10 -1.83 43.84 -7.68
N VAL A 11 -2.56 43.39 -6.67
CA VAL A 11 -1.98 42.86 -5.43
C VAL A 11 -1.28 41.55 -5.80
N MET A 12 0.05 41.62 -5.94
CA MET A 12 0.93 40.46 -6.03
C MET A 12 0.81 39.67 -4.71
N GLY A 13 0.00 38.61 -4.72
CA GLY A 13 -0.02 37.62 -3.66
C GLY A 13 1.35 36.96 -3.55
N GLY A 14 2.02 37.16 -2.42
CA GLY A 14 3.32 36.57 -2.12
C GLY A 14 3.29 35.04 -2.14
N PRO A 15 4.46 34.39 -2.32
CA PRO A 15 4.55 32.94 -2.37
C PRO A 15 4.18 32.35 -1.01
N GLY A 16 3.00 31.73 -0.96
CA GLY A 16 2.54 30.96 0.17
C GLY A 16 3.56 29.88 0.54
N VAL A 17 4.05 29.96 1.77
CA VAL A 17 4.92 28.97 2.40
C VAL A 17 4.13 27.66 2.50
N HIS A 18 4.34 26.76 1.54
CA HIS A 18 3.84 25.39 1.63
C HIS A 18 4.57 24.67 2.76
N HIS A 19 3.88 24.47 3.89
CA HIS A 19 4.34 23.57 4.94
C HIS A 19 4.66 22.19 4.35
N GLY A 20 5.95 21.83 4.44
CA GLY A 20 6.54 20.71 3.73
C GLY A 20 6.01 19.35 4.18
N GLN A 21 5.14 18.77 3.36
CA GLN A 21 4.99 17.32 3.31
C GLN A 21 6.26 16.72 2.70
N ARG A 22 6.99 15.94 3.50
CA ARG A 22 8.22 15.26 3.09
C ARG A 22 7.86 14.12 2.13
N ARG A 23 8.07 14.31 0.83
CA ARG A 23 7.72 13.34 -0.22
C ARG A 23 8.93 12.48 -0.58
N LEU A 24 8.69 11.25 -1.02
CA LEU A 24 9.75 10.33 -1.47
C LEU A 24 10.33 10.72 -2.82
N LEU A 25 9.52 11.26 -3.71
CA LEU A 25 9.96 11.69 -5.04
C LEU A 25 10.22 13.21 -5.15
N ALA A 26 9.93 14.00 -4.10
CA ALA A 26 10.31 15.43 -4.05
C ALA A 26 11.29 15.65 -2.88
N PRO A 27 12.62 15.64 -3.14
CA PRO A 27 13.62 15.87 -2.10
C PRO A 27 13.70 17.35 -1.71
N ARG A 28 14.37 17.60 -0.57
CA ARG A 28 14.88 18.94 -0.24
C ARG A 28 15.94 19.34 -1.29
N PRO A 29 16.04 20.62 -1.65
CA PRO A 29 17.15 21.09 -2.49
C PRO A 29 18.49 20.67 -1.86
N GLY A 30 19.34 19.95 -2.61
CA GLY A 30 20.69 19.53 -2.18
C GLY A 30 20.81 18.22 -1.40
N GLU A 31 19.75 17.40 -1.23
CA GLU A 31 19.87 16.11 -0.53
C GLU A 31 20.51 15.03 -1.42
N GLY A 32 21.78 14.69 -1.17
CA GLY A 32 22.48 13.59 -1.84
C GLY A 32 21.89 12.20 -1.54
N ALA A 33 22.10 11.24 -2.44
CA ALA A 33 21.53 9.88 -2.34
C ALA A 33 21.87 9.17 -1.01
N ARG A 34 23.12 9.32 -0.53
CA ARG A 34 23.57 8.74 0.75
C ARG A 34 22.80 9.29 1.96
N ALA A 35 22.52 10.60 1.97
CA ALA A 35 21.79 11.24 3.05
C ALA A 35 20.28 10.91 3.02
N PHE A 36 19.75 10.63 1.82
CA PHE A 36 18.40 10.10 1.64
C PHE A 36 18.24 8.69 2.23
N TYR A 37 19.18 7.78 1.95
CA TYR A 37 19.15 6.41 2.48
C TYR A 37 19.28 6.38 4.01
N ALA A 38 20.29 7.04 4.57
CA ALA A 38 20.59 6.93 6.01
C ALA A 38 19.42 7.33 6.91
N ARG A 39 18.66 8.37 6.56
CA ARG A 39 17.56 8.87 7.41
C ARG A 39 16.24 8.12 7.25
N ARG A 40 15.96 7.61 6.05
CA ARG A 40 14.64 7.04 5.74
C ARG A 40 14.64 5.52 5.80
N LEU A 41 15.77 4.89 5.49
CA LEU A 41 15.90 3.44 5.52
C LEU A 41 15.85 2.89 6.96
N GLN A 42 16.41 3.61 7.94
CA GLN A 42 16.37 3.18 9.35
C GLN A 42 14.95 3.02 9.91
N ARG A 43 14.01 3.87 9.49
CA ARG A 43 12.60 3.81 9.92
C ARG A 43 11.86 2.58 9.44
N ILE A 44 12.37 1.91 8.41
CA ILE A 44 11.76 0.69 7.83
C ILE A 44 12.59 -0.54 8.19
N ALA A 45 13.92 -0.42 8.17
CA ALA A 45 14.83 -1.53 8.44
C ALA A 45 14.65 -2.09 9.85
N ILE A 46 14.47 -1.24 10.87
CA ILE A 46 14.27 -1.72 12.25
C ILE A 46 12.94 -2.50 12.37
N PRO A 47 11.76 -1.94 11.99
CA PRO A 47 10.52 -2.71 11.97
C PRO A 47 10.58 -3.97 11.12
N LEU A 48 11.27 -3.94 9.98
CA LEU A 48 11.44 -5.09 9.11
C LEU A 48 12.14 -6.23 9.86
N VAL A 49 13.31 -5.97 10.45
CA VAL A 49 14.07 -7.00 11.18
C VAL A 49 13.27 -7.52 12.37
N VAL A 50 12.69 -6.63 13.18
CA VAL A 50 11.91 -7.02 14.35
C VAL A 50 10.70 -7.87 13.96
N ALA A 51 9.98 -7.48 12.91
CA ALA A 51 8.83 -8.25 12.42
C ALA A 51 9.26 -9.63 11.92
N HIS A 52 10.32 -9.74 11.11
CA HIS A 52 10.77 -11.04 10.59
C HIS A 52 11.24 -11.97 11.72
N VAL A 53 12.04 -11.47 12.66
CA VAL A 53 12.48 -12.26 13.83
C VAL A 53 11.28 -12.66 14.69
N GLY A 54 10.38 -11.73 14.98
CA GLY A 54 9.17 -12.00 15.76
C GLY A 54 8.29 -13.07 15.13
N TYR A 55 8.10 -13.04 13.81
CA TYR A 55 7.29 -14.04 13.12
C TYR A 55 7.97 -15.40 12.93
N LEU A 56 9.31 -15.45 12.90
CA LEU A 56 10.03 -16.73 13.04
C LEU A 56 9.78 -17.34 14.43
N LEU A 57 9.79 -16.53 15.50
CA LEU A 57 9.42 -17.00 16.83
C LEU A 57 7.95 -17.46 16.89
N VAL A 58 7.03 -16.77 16.22
CA VAL A 58 5.64 -17.22 16.12
C VAL A 58 5.56 -18.58 15.43
N ARG A 59 6.24 -18.79 14.29
CA ARG A 59 6.28 -20.09 13.61
C ARG A 59 6.80 -21.21 14.51
N TRP A 60 7.87 -20.94 15.23
CA TRP A 60 8.45 -21.90 16.17
C TRP A 60 7.54 -22.18 17.37
N LEU A 61 7.11 -21.16 18.11
CA LEU A 61 6.35 -21.32 19.37
C LEU A 61 4.87 -21.66 19.15
N MET A 62 4.24 -21.05 18.15
CA MET A 62 2.80 -21.14 17.95
C MET A 62 2.41 -22.28 17.02
N PHE A 63 3.22 -22.54 16.00
CA PHE A 63 2.96 -23.57 15.00
C PHE A 63 3.85 -24.81 15.16
N GLY A 64 4.83 -24.79 16.08
CA GLY A 64 5.70 -25.92 16.33
C GLY A 64 6.66 -26.22 15.18
N GLU A 65 6.90 -25.26 14.28
CA GLU A 65 7.75 -25.47 13.11
C GLU A 65 9.22 -25.65 13.52
N GLN A 66 9.86 -26.69 12.98
CA GLN A 66 11.29 -26.92 13.12
C GLN A 66 12.04 -26.05 12.11
N LEU A 67 12.49 -24.88 12.54
CA LEU A 67 13.18 -23.91 11.68
C LEU A 67 14.66 -24.26 11.53
N THR A 68 15.06 -24.62 10.31
CA THR A 68 16.48 -24.77 9.96
C THR A 68 17.03 -23.50 9.28
N ILE A 69 18.34 -23.25 9.39
CA ILE A 69 18.99 -22.09 8.75
C ILE A 69 18.73 -22.05 7.22
N PRO A 70 18.86 -23.17 6.46
CA PRO A 70 18.57 -23.15 5.03
C PRO A 70 17.12 -22.79 4.69
N GLN A 71 16.16 -23.22 5.51
CA GLN A 71 14.74 -22.84 5.34
C GLN A 71 14.55 -21.34 5.62
N ILE A 72 15.12 -20.82 6.71
CA ILE A 72 15.02 -19.40 7.04
C ILE A 72 15.59 -18.54 5.90
N VAL A 73 16.76 -18.90 5.35
CA VAL A 73 17.37 -18.17 4.23
C VAL A 73 16.49 -18.25 2.98
N ARG A 74 15.96 -19.43 2.65
CA ARG A 74 15.03 -19.62 1.53
C ARG A 74 13.80 -18.73 1.69
N ASP A 75 13.12 -18.83 2.84
CA ASP A 75 11.90 -18.09 3.13
C ASP A 75 12.14 -16.58 3.09
N LEU A 76 13.31 -16.12 3.54
CA LEU A 76 13.71 -14.71 3.45
C LEU A 76 13.90 -14.27 1.99
N LEU A 77 14.62 -15.05 1.19
CA LEU A 77 14.89 -14.75 -0.23
C LEU A 77 13.63 -14.83 -1.11
N HIS A 78 12.65 -15.63 -0.72
CA HIS A 78 11.34 -15.72 -1.38
C HIS A 78 10.27 -14.81 -0.76
N ALA A 79 10.61 -14.02 0.27
CA ALA A 79 9.66 -13.19 1.02
C ALA A 79 8.46 -13.97 1.60
N GLN A 80 8.70 -15.22 2.00
CA GLN A 80 7.73 -16.20 2.50
C GLN A 80 7.84 -16.44 4.02
N VAL A 81 8.57 -15.59 4.76
CA VAL A 81 8.70 -15.73 6.22
C VAL A 81 7.34 -15.73 6.92
N PHE A 82 6.42 -14.84 6.50
CA PHE A 82 5.03 -14.85 6.94
C PHE A 82 4.14 -14.10 5.92
N VAL A 83 2.84 -14.42 5.89
CA VAL A 83 1.90 -14.07 4.80
C VAL A 83 1.82 -12.59 4.40
N HIS A 84 2.08 -11.65 5.33
CA HIS A 84 1.98 -10.22 5.07
C HIS A 84 3.36 -9.54 4.99
N LEU A 85 4.43 -10.16 5.51
CA LEU A 85 5.74 -9.52 5.60
C LEU A 85 6.40 -9.23 4.25
N TYR A 86 5.93 -9.86 3.18
CA TYR A 86 6.35 -9.56 1.81
C TYR A 86 6.24 -8.07 1.45
N PHE A 87 5.29 -7.34 2.06
CA PHE A 87 5.11 -5.90 1.81
C PHE A 87 6.32 -5.06 2.24
N PHE A 88 7.07 -5.49 3.26
CA PHE A 88 8.31 -4.82 3.64
C PHE A 88 9.34 -4.82 2.51
N TRP A 89 9.43 -5.92 1.76
CA TRP A 89 10.34 -6.06 0.63
C TRP A 89 9.93 -5.17 -0.55
N ILE A 90 8.61 -5.03 -0.78
CA ILE A 90 8.08 -4.08 -1.76
C ILE A 90 8.49 -2.65 -1.39
N ILE A 91 8.21 -2.22 -0.15
CA ILE A 91 8.57 -0.88 0.31
C ILE A 91 10.09 -0.68 0.21
N LEU A 92 10.89 -1.60 0.75
CA LEU A 92 12.34 -1.53 0.72
C LEU A 92 12.87 -1.35 -0.71
N GLY A 93 12.38 -2.15 -1.65
CA GLY A 93 12.74 -2.05 -3.06
C GLY A 93 12.35 -0.70 -3.70
N LEU A 94 11.14 -0.20 -3.41
CA LEU A 94 10.71 1.12 -3.87
C LEU A 94 11.61 2.24 -3.32
N TYR A 95 12.04 2.15 -2.07
CA TYR A 95 13.01 3.10 -1.49
C TYR A 95 14.37 3.01 -2.17
N LEU A 96 14.84 1.80 -2.47
CA LEU A 96 16.11 1.56 -3.15
C LEU A 96 16.13 2.13 -4.57
N ILE A 97 15.05 1.95 -5.33
CA ILE A 97 14.95 2.42 -6.73
C ILE A 97 14.61 3.90 -6.85
N THR A 98 14.01 4.52 -5.81
CA THR A 98 13.58 5.93 -5.83
C THR A 98 14.64 6.91 -6.34
N PRO A 99 15.90 6.93 -5.87
CA PRO A 99 16.90 7.88 -6.36
C PRO A 99 17.23 7.70 -7.84
N LEU A 100 17.05 6.50 -8.41
CA LEU A 100 17.21 6.26 -9.84
C LEU A 100 15.98 6.75 -10.64
N LEU A 101 14.77 6.55 -10.11
CA LEU A 101 13.53 7.02 -10.77
C LEU A 101 13.41 8.54 -10.78
N ARG A 102 13.89 9.21 -9.73
CA ARG A 102 13.75 10.67 -9.56
C ARG A 102 14.22 11.50 -10.77
N PRO A 103 15.48 11.41 -11.23
CA PRO A 103 15.95 12.21 -12.35
C PRO A 103 15.19 11.87 -13.65
N ALA A 104 14.82 10.60 -13.85
CA ALA A 104 14.06 10.17 -15.03
C ALA A 104 12.64 10.77 -15.10
N LEU A 105 12.03 11.02 -13.94
CA LEU A 105 10.68 11.59 -13.81
C LEU A 105 10.68 13.11 -13.58
N ALA A 106 11.85 13.72 -13.38
CA ALA A 106 11.97 15.15 -13.11
C ALA A 106 11.56 15.97 -14.35
N GLY A 107 10.82 17.07 -14.12
CA GLY A 107 10.36 17.96 -15.18
C GLY A 107 9.21 17.43 -16.04
N ARG A 108 8.77 16.18 -15.83
CA ARG A 108 7.63 15.59 -16.56
C ARG A 108 6.30 16.20 -16.11
N THR A 109 5.43 16.43 -17.08
CA THR A 109 4.05 16.83 -16.87
C THR A 109 3.26 15.70 -16.20
N ARG A 110 2.14 16.07 -15.58
CA ARG A 110 1.22 15.09 -14.97
C ARG A 110 0.74 14.02 -15.96
N ASN A 111 0.43 14.41 -17.19
CA ASN A 111 -0.06 13.48 -18.21
C ASN A 111 1.02 12.48 -18.63
N GLU A 112 2.27 12.92 -18.83
CA GLU A 112 3.39 12.01 -19.09
C GLU A 112 3.56 11.00 -17.95
N LEU A 113 3.46 11.44 -16.69
CA LEU A 113 3.57 10.54 -15.54
C LEU A 113 2.40 9.54 -15.45
N LEU A 114 1.19 9.94 -15.84
CA LEU A 114 0.05 9.02 -15.93
C LEU A 114 0.24 7.97 -17.01
N VAL A 115 0.76 8.36 -18.17
CA VAL A 115 1.08 7.43 -19.26
C VAL A 115 2.17 6.47 -18.84
N ILE A 116 3.27 6.96 -18.26
CA ILE A 116 4.39 6.12 -17.78
C ILE A 116 3.89 5.14 -16.70
N GLY A 117 3.23 5.64 -15.67
CA GLY A 117 2.72 4.81 -14.57
C GLY A 117 1.70 3.78 -15.04
N GLY A 118 0.77 4.20 -15.90
CA GLY A 118 -0.25 3.33 -16.51
C GLY A 118 0.37 2.27 -17.41
N ALA A 119 1.36 2.62 -18.23
CA ALA A 119 2.10 1.67 -19.06
C ALA A 119 2.86 0.63 -18.21
N CYS A 120 3.49 1.02 -17.10
CA CYS A 120 4.15 0.08 -16.20
C CYS A 120 3.16 -0.89 -15.53
N VAL A 121 2.01 -0.40 -15.07
CA VAL A 121 0.94 -1.25 -14.49
C VAL A 121 0.39 -2.19 -15.56
N GLY A 122 0.05 -1.67 -16.74
CA GLY A 122 -0.46 -2.44 -17.86
C GLY A 122 0.52 -3.51 -18.36
N TRP A 123 1.81 -3.17 -18.43
CA TRP A 123 2.87 -4.14 -18.78
C TRP A 123 2.97 -5.25 -17.75
N THR A 124 2.96 -4.92 -16.45
CA THR A 124 3.03 -5.93 -15.39
C THR A 124 1.80 -6.84 -15.42
N TRP A 125 0.61 -6.27 -15.62
CA TRP A 125 -0.59 -7.07 -15.81
C TRP A 125 -0.47 -7.96 -17.04
N ALA A 126 0.02 -7.46 -18.19
CA ALA A 126 0.17 -8.25 -19.41
C ALA A 126 1.15 -9.42 -19.23
N VAL A 127 2.27 -9.21 -18.51
CA VAL A 127 3.22 -10.28 -18.17
C VAL A 127 2.55 -11.34 -17.30
N TRP A 128 1.84 -10.93 -16.24
CA TRP A 128 1.15 -11.85 -15.35
C TRP A 128 0.02 -12.60 -16.05
N ALA A 129 -0.87 -11.88 -16.75
CA ALA A 129 -1.99 -12.44 -17.49
C ALA A 129 -1.51 -13.36 -18.61
N GLY A 130 -0.45 -12.99 -19.34
CA GLY A 130 0.17 -13.82 -20.36
C GLY A 130 0.67 -15.16 -19.79
N ALA A 131 1.35 -15.14 -18.64
CA ALA A 131 1.80 -16.36 -17.97
C ALA A 131 0.63 -17.26 -17.55
N GLN A 132 -0.46 -16.67 -17.05
CA GLN A 132 -1.68 -17.40 -16.69
C GLN A 132 -2.39 -17.98 -17.92
N ILE A 133 -2.51 -17.22 -19.01
CA ILE A 133 -3.13 -17.65 -20.27
C ILE A 133 -2.34 -18.82 -20.88
N LEU A 134 -1.01 -18.71 -20.92
CA LEU A 134 -0.15 -19.79 -21.38
C LEU A 134 -0.29 -21.04 -20.51
N GLY A 135 -0.39 -20.88 -19.18
CA GLY A 135 -0.64 -21.98 -18.26
C GLY A 135 -1.98 -22.67 -18.53
N ILE A 136 -3.03 -21.90 -18.82
CA ILE A 136 -4.36 -22.41 -19.22
C ILE A 136 -4.29 -23.15 -20.56
N ALA A 137 -3.43 -22.70 -21.48
CA ALA A 137 -3.15 -23.37 -22.75
C ALA A 137 -2.25 -24.63 -22.62
N GLY A 138 -1.89 -25.04 -21.40
CA GLY A 138 -1.09 -26.23 -21.13
C GLY A 138 0.42 -26.04 -21.27
N ALA A 139 0.90 -24.80 -21.45
CA ALA A 139 2.33 -24.52 -21.43
C ALA A 139 2.87 -24.65 -20.00
N ARG A 140 4.08 -25.21 -19.86
CA ARG A 140 4.81 -25.20 -18.59
C ARG A 140 5.37 -23.80 -18.34
N THR A 141 4.51 -22.88 -17.91
CA THR A 141 4.95 -21.56 -17.45
C THR A 141 5.25 -21.60 -15.97
N VAL A 142 6.40 -21.03 -15.60
CA VAL A 142 6.62 -20.66 -14.20
C VAL A 142 5.83 -19.37 -13.99
N ILE A 143 4.75 -19.45 -13.23
CA ILE A 143 4.04 -18.26 -12.73
C ILE A 143 5.11 -17.39 -12.10
N TRP A 144 5.21 -16.13 -12.52
CA TRP A 144 6.27 -15.23 -12.06
C TRP A 144 6.21 -15.10 -10.53
N GLN A 145 7.13 -15.77 -9.84
CA GLN A 145 7.30 -15.75 -8.40
C GLN A 145 8.54 -14.91 -8.08
N PRO A 146 8.39 -13.59 -7.93
CA PRO A 146 9.52 -12.72 -7.65
C PRO A 146 10.19 -13.10 -6.34
N ALA A 147 11.52 -13.11 -6.37
CA ALA A 147 12.32 -13.09 -5.16
C ALA A 147 12.04 -11.79 -4.38
N ALA A 148 12.38 -11.79 -3.09
CA ALA A 148 12.23 -10.67 -2.19
C ALA A 148 12.75 -9.34 -2.77
N LEU A 149 13.92 -9.37 -3.42
CA LEU A 149 14.55 -8.19 -4.02
C LEU A 149 13.95 -7.76 -5.37
N THR A 150 13.08 -8.55 -6.00
CA THR A 150 12.41 -8.20 -7.27
C THR A 150 10.91 -7.99 -7.11
N LEU A 151 10.36 -8.31 -5.93
CA LEU A 151 8.94 -8.21 -5.60
C LEU A 151 8.37 -6.79 -5.75
N PHE A 152 9.22 -5.76 -5.67
CA PHE A 152 8.81 -4.37 -5.82
C PHE A 152 8.56 -3.94 -7.28
N LEU A 153 9.08 -4.65 -8.28
CA LEU A 153 9.05 -4.25 -9.69
C LEU A 153 7.62 -3.95 -10.21
N PRO A 154 6.61 -4.81 -9.99
CA PRO A 154 5.22 -4.54 -10.34
C PRO A 154 4.65 -3.26 -9.76
N TYR A 155 5.18 -2.83 -8.62
CA TYR A 155 4.65 -1.72 -7.84
C TYR A 155 5.24 -0.37 -8.24
N ILE A 156 6.23 -0.35 -9.14
CA ILE A 156 6.82 0.89 -9.67
C ILE A 156 5.76 1.73 -10.37
N GLY A 157 4.90 1.11 -11.20
CA GLY A 157 3.83 1.83 -11.91
C GLY A 157 2.87 2.53 -10.95
N TYR A 158 2.44 1.83 -9.89
CA TYR A 158 1.60 2.41 -8.84
C TYR A 158 2.30 3.55 -8.09
N PHE A 159 3.60 3.43 -7.83
CA PHE A 159 4.38 4.48 -7.18
C PHE A 159 4.43 5.76 -8.03
N VAL A 160 4.58 5.63 -9.36
CA VAL A 160 4.54 6.76 -10.29
C VAL A 160 3.12 7.34 -10.40
N LEU A 161 2.09 6.50 -10.50
CA LEU A 161 0.69 6.94 -10.54
C LEU A 161 0.31 7.71 -9.27
N GLY A 162 0.68 7.20 -8.10
CA GLY A 162 0.46 7.89 -6.82
C GLY A 162 1.12 9.27 -6.79
N PHE A 163 2.32 9.41 -7.37
CA PHE A 163 2.98 10.71 -7.52
C PHE A 163 2.26 11.64 -8.50
N ALA A 164 1.80 11.14 -9.64
CA ALA A 164 1.06 11.91 -10.64
C ALA A 164 -0.32 12.37 -10.14
N LEU A 165 -0.95 11.58 -9.28
CA LEU A 165 -2.32 11.80 -8.77
C LEU A 165 -2.35 12.50 -7.40
N ARG A 166 -1.20 12.72 -6.75
CA ARG A 166 -1.12 13.22 -5.36
C ARG A 166 -1.85 14.56 -5.13
N ASP A 167 -1.88 15.44 -6.11
CA ASP A 167 -2.48 16.77 -6.00
C ASP A 167 -3.86 16.84 -6.71
N LEU A 168 -4.38 15.70 -7.20
CA LEU A 168 -5.70 15.60 -7.82
C LEU A 168 -6.80 15.60 -6.76
N VAL A 169 -7.78 16.48 -6.93
CA VAL A 169 -9.06 16.48 -6.21
C VAL A 169 -10.17 16.42 -7.25
N LEU A 170 -11.01 15.38 -7.20
CA LEU A 170 -12.10 15.19 -8.16
C LEU A 170 -13.28 16.11 -7.84
N ARG A 171 -13.95 16.60 -8.89
CA ARG A 171 -15.27 17.23 -8.80
C ARG A 171 -16.34 16.17 -8.55
N ARG A 172 -17.51 16.58 -8.01
CA ARG A 172 -18.60 15.68 -7.61
C ARG A 172 -18.92 14.58 -8.63
N GLY A 173 -19.13 14.91 -9.91
CA GLY A 173 -19.44 13.91 -10.93
C GLY A 173 -18.32 12.89 -11.14
N ALA A 174 -17.07 13.35 -11.25
CA ALA A 174 -15.91 12.46 -11.39
C ALA A 174 -15.65 11.63 -10.12
N LEU A 175 -15.93 12.19 -8.94
CA LEU A 175 -15.85 11.47 -7.67
C LEU A 175 -16.88 10.35 -7.60
N LEU A 176 -18.13 10.61 -7.99
CA LEU A 176 -19.16 9.58 -8.08
C LEU A 176 -18.77 8.50 -9.09
N GLY A 177 -18.21 8.88 -10.23
CA GLY A 177 -17.66 7.93 -11.21
C GLY A 177 -16.54 7.06 -10.63
N ALA A 178 -15.61 7.65 -9.86
CA ALA A 178 -14.55 6.91 -9.19
C ALA A 178 -15.08 5.95 -8.11
N ILE A 179 -16.08 6.37 -7.33
CA ILE A 179 -16.77 5.51 -6.34
C ILE A 179 -17.50 4.36 -7.05
N GLY A 180 -18.19 4.64 -8.16
CA GLY A 180 -18.82 3.62 -8.99
C GLY A 180 -17.80 2.62 -9.52
N LEU A 181 -16.67 3.09 -10.07
CA LEU A 181 -15.59 2.24 -10.57
C LEU A 181 -15.00 1.36 -9.45
N PHE A 182 -14.78 1.93 -8.26
CA PHE A 182 -14.34 1.18 -7.09
C PHE A 182 -15.35 0.07 -6.73
N GLY A 183 -16.63 0.41 -6.63
CA GLY A 183 -17.68 -0.55 -6.30
C GLY A 183 -17.84 -1.65 -7.34
N VAL A 184 -17.78 -1.32 -8.63
CA VAL A 184 -17.83 -2.32 -9.72
C VAL A 184 -16.62 -3.24 -9.66
N ALA A 185 -15.41 -2.71 -9.48
CA ALA A 185 -14.21 -3.54 -9.45
C ALA A 185 -14.20 -4.49 -8.23
N GLU A 186 -14.61 -4.03 -7.04
CA GLU A 186 -14.78 -4.90 -5.87
C GLU A 186 -15.89 -5.94 -6.08
N PHE A 187 -17.03 -5.52 -6.63
CA PHE A 187 -18.11 -6.44 -6.97
C PHE A 187 -17.64 -7.54 -7.92
N LEU A 188 -16.87 -7.21 -8.96
CA LEU A 188 -16.34 -8.18 -9.91
C LEU A 188 -15.45 -9.22 -9.23
N VAL A 189 -14.60 -8.80 -8.28
CA VAL A 189 -13.75 -9.72 -7.51
C VAL A 189 -14.59 -10.64 -6.64
N VAL A 190 -15.52 -10.08 -5.84
CA VAL A 190 -16.40 -10.87 -4.96
C VAL A 190 -17.26 -11.84 -5.76
N TRP A 191 -17.83 -11.37 -6.88
CA TRP A 191 -18.62 -12.19 -7.79
C TRP A 191 -17.79 -13.33 -8.39
N GLN A 192 -16.58 -13.05 -8.86
CA GLN A 192 -15.68 -14.07 -9.42
C GLN A 192 -15.35 -15.17 -8.39
N TYR A 193 -15.11 -14.79 -7.12
CA TYR A 193 -14.90 -15.76 -6.04
C TYR A 193 -16.18 -16.55 -5.71
N ALA A 194 -17.35 -15.90 -5.69
CA ALA A 194 -18.62 -16.54 -5.37
C ALA A 194 -19.07 -17.57 -6.42
N VAL A 195 -18.86 -17.28 -7.70
CA VAL A 195 -19.19 -18.23 -8.80
C VAL A 195 -18.20 -19.41 -8.82
N GLY A 196 -17.06 -19.29 -8.13
CA GLY A 196 -15.93 -20.20 -8.25
C GLY A 196 -15.27 -20.03 -9.62
N ALA A 197 -14.00 -20.37 -9.74
CA ALA A 197 -13.24 -20.23 -10.98
C ALA A 197 -13.68 -21.21 -12.11
N GLN A 198 -14.99 -21.36 -12.35
CA GLN A 198 -15.58 -22.19 -13.41
C GLN A 198 -15.05 -21.80 -14.79
N ASN A 199 -14.67 -20.52 -14.96
CA ASN A 199 -13.98 -20.04 -16.14
C ASN A 199 -12.58 -19.50 -15.76
N PRO A 200 -11.50 -20.20 -16.13
CA PRO A 200 -10.13 -19.75 -15.89
C PRO A 200 -9.80 -18.39 -16.50
N MET A 201 -10.39 -18.04 -17.65
CA MET A 201 -10.20 -16.70 -18.25
C MET A 201 -10.86 -15.61 -17.42
N LEU A 202 -12.03 -15.89 -16.82
CA LEU A 202 -12.66 -14.96 -15.90
C LEU A 202 -11.77 -14.70 -14.67
N ALA A 203 -11.06 -15.71 -14.17
CA ALA A 203 -10.11 -15.54 -13.08
C ALA A 203 -8.89 -14.67 -13.48
N VAL A 204 -8.47 -14.67 -14.75
CA VAL A 204 -7.40 -13.79 -15.24
C VAL A 204 -7.85 -12.33 -15.31
N VAL A 205 -9.06 -12.08 -15.80
CA VAL A 205 -9.55 -10.71 -16.03
C VAL A 205 -10.16 -10.08 -14.78
N ALA A 206 -10.95 -10.85 -14.03
CA ALA A 206 -11.73 -10.37 -12.88
C ALA A 206 -11.24 -10.93 -11.53
N GLY A 207 -10.13 -11.66 -11.49
CA GLY A 207 -9.61 -12.24 -10.26
C GLY A 207 -9.00 -11.22 -9.30
N GLY A 208 -9.05 -11.55 -8.01
CA GLY A 208 -8.50 -10.75 -6.91
C GLY A 208 -6.99 -10.85 -6.70
N GLY A 209 -6.22 -11.30 -7.71
CA GLY A 209 -4.75 -11.33 -7.61
C GLY A 209 -4.16 -9.93 -7.52
N TYR A 210 -3.07 -9.74 -6.76
CA TYR A 210 -2.45 -8.43 -6.54
C TYR A 210 -2.00 -7.70 -7.83
N GLN A 211 -1.82 -8.45 -8.92
CA GLN A 211 -1.45 -7.92 -10.25
C GLN A 211 -2.65 -7.82 -11.20
N GLY A 212 -3.84 -8.22 -10.77
CA GLY A 212 -5.07 -8.22 -11.56
C GLY A 212 -5.61 -6.81 -11.81
N LEU A 213 -6.35 -6.64 -12.91
CA LEU A 213 -6.97 -5.36 -13.28
C LEU A 213 -7.93 -4.82 -12.22
N PRO A 214 -8.83 -5.62 -11.60
CA PRO A 214 -9.73 -5.09 -10.59
C PRO A 214 -8.96 -4.49 -9.42
N VAL A 215 -7.93 -5.17 -8.93
CA VAL A 215 -7.08 -4.68 -7.84
C VAL A 215 -6.33 -3.40 -8.25
N ALA A 216 -5.86 -3.32 -9.51
CA ALA A 216 -5.23 -2.12 -10.01
C ALA A 216 -6.18 -0.91 -10.01
N LEU A 217 -7.41 -1.13 -10.47
CA LEU A 217 -8.45 -0.11 -10.52
C LEU A 217 -8.89 0.32 -9.13
N THR A 218 -9.10 -0.63 -8.20
CA THR A 218 -9.50 -0.32 -6.83
C THR A 218 -8.40 0.44 -6.10
N ALA A 219 -7.13 0.07 -6.28
CA ALA A 219 -5.99 0.79 -5.70
C ALA A 219 -5.89 2.25 -6.18
N VAL A 220 -6.06 2.51 -7.49
CA VAL A 220 -6.04 3.88 -8.03
C VAL A 220 -7.30 4.66 -7.60
N ALA A 221 -8.47 4.02 -7.65
CA ALA A 221 -9.73 4.64 -7.28
C ALA A 221 -9.75 5.04 -5.80
N ILE A 222 -9.41 4.11 -4.89
CA ILE A 222 -9.41 4.41 -3.44
C ILE A 222 -8.40 5.51 -3.09
N PHE A 223 -7.26 5.57 -3.78
CA PHE A 223 -6.28 6.64 -3.59
C PHE A 223 -6.88 8.01 -3.95
N VAL A 224 -7.48 8.13 -5.13
CA VAL A 224 -8.05 9.40 -5.60
C VAL A 224 -9.30 9.80 -4.82
N ILE A 225 -10.16 8.83 -4.49
CA ILE A 225 -11.33 9.02 -3.62
C ILE A 225 -10.87 9.60 -2.27
N SER A 226 -9.89 8.94 -1.64
CA SER A 226 -9.33 9.36 -0.35
C SER A 226 -8.72 10.77 -0.42
N ARG A 227 -7.99 11.09 -1.50
CA ARG A 227 -7.44 12.45 -1.73
C ARG A 227 -8.53 13.50 -1.95
N SER A 228 -9.65 13.12 -2.56
CA SER A 228 -10.77 14.02 -2.83
C SER A 228 -11.58 14.34 -1.56
N PHE A 229 -11.74 13.36 -0.66
CA PHE A 229 -12.39 13.56 0.64
C PHE A 229 -11.47 14.23 1.67
N ILE A 230 -10.18 13.90 1.66
CA ILE A 230 -9.16 14.39 2.61
C ILE A 230 -8.28 15.43 1.89
N SER A 231 -8.91 16.47 1.36
CA SER A 231 -8.19 17.65 0.86
C SER A 231 -7.89 18.59 2.03
N SER A 232 -6.86 19.44 1.91
CA SER A 232 -6.45 20.36 2.99
C SER A 232 -7.54 21.36 3.39
N SER A 233 -8.55 21.55 2.54
CA SER A 233 -9.71 22.40 2.80
C SER A 233 -10.89 21.64 3.43
N SER A 234 -10.85 20.30 3.50
CA SER A 234 -11.98 19.51 3.99
C SER A 234 -12.07 19.53 5.53
N PRO A 235 -13.29 19.44 6.11
CA PRO A 235 -13.46 19.34 7.56
C PRO A 235 -12.70 18.16 8.18
N ALA A 236 -12.54 17.05 7.44
CA ALA A 236 -11.80 15.87 7.88
C ALA A 236 -10.30 16.13 8.10
N ALA A 237 -9.73 17.13 7.45
CA ALA A 237 -8.34 17.54 7.65
C ALA A 237 -8.15 18.48 8.87
N ARG A 238 -9.24 19.02 9.43
CA ARG A 238 -9.20 19.96 10.56
C ARG A 238 -9.20 19.22 11.91
N PRO A 239 -8.59 19.77 12.97
CA PRO A 239 -8.75 19.24 14.33
C PRO A 239 -10.22 19.23 14.77
N PRO A 240 -10.67 18.22 15.55
CA PRO A 240 -9.89 17.12 16.11
C PRO A 240 -9.69 15.94 15.16
N LEU A 241 -10.54 15.78 14.14
CA LEU A 241 -10.54 14.62 13.23
C LEU A 241 -9.20 14.40 12.52
N GLY A 242 -8.60 15.48 11.98
CA GLY A 242 -7.28 15.41 11.33
C GLY A 242 -6.13 15.10 12.29
N ALA A 243 -6.28 15.36 13.61
CA ALA A 243 -5.31 14.94 14.61
C ALA A 243 -5.41 13.44 14.89
N VAL A 244 -6.63 12.93 15.05
CA VAL A 244 -6.90 11.49 15.23
C VAL A 244 -6.41 10.69 14.02
N ALA A 245 -6.76 11.12 12.80
CA ALA A 245 -6.35 10.44 11.57
C ALA A 245 -4.81 10.38 11.43
N ARG A 246 -4.10 11.46 11.77
CA ARG A 246 -2.63 11.46 11.79
C ARG A 246 -2.08 10.49 12.83
N HIS A 247 -2.63 10.50 14.03
CA HIS A 247 -2.18 9.60 15.10
C HIS A 247 -2.39 8.12 14.74
N LEU A 248 -3.56 7.75 14.20
CA LEU A 248 -3.81 6.40 13.70
C LEU A 248 -2.88 6.03 12.54
N GLY A 249 -2.61 6.99 11.65
CA GLY A 249 -1.64 6.81 10.56
C GLY A 249 -0.22 6.48 11.05
N GLU A 250 0.22 7.11 12.14
CA GLU A 250 1.52 6.80 12.74
C GLU A 250 1.57 5.40 13.37
N LEU A 251 0.45 4.91 13.92
CA LEU A 251 0.34 3.56 14.48
C LEU A 251 0.16 2.46 13.40
N SER A 252 -0.21 2.83 12.17
CA SER A 252 -0.62 1.88 11.12
C SER A 252 0.47 0.85 10.76
N LEU A 253 1.76 1.20 10.80
CA LEU A 253 2.83 0.23 10.56
C LEU A 253 2.91 -0.81 11.68
N GLY A 254 2.76 -0.39 12.94
CA GLY A 254 2.68 -1.30 14.07
C GLY A 254 1.46 -2.23 13.95
N VAL A 255 0.30 -1.68 13.58
CA VAL A 255 -0.92 -2.48 13.35
C VAL A 255 -0.70 -3.48 12.22
N PHE A 256 -0.07 -3.07 11.13
CA PHE A 256 0.29 -3.96 10.03
C PHE A 256 1.16 -5.14 10.51
N ILE A 257 2.10 -4.92 11.42
CA ILE A 257 2.93 -6.00 11.99
C ILE A 257 2.12 -6.86 12.98
N LEU A 258 1.27 -6.26 13.81
CA LEU A 258 0.67 -6.96 14.96
C LEU A 258 -0.65 -7.67 14.63
N HIS A 259 -1.45 -7.15 13.69
CA HIS A 259 -2.80 -7.63 13.47
C HIS A 259 -2.85 -9.11 13.08
N VAL A 260 -1.89 -9.60 12.29
CA VAL A 260 -1.85 -11.02 11.90
C VAL A 260 -1.48 -11.90 13.09
N PHE A 261 -0.65 -11.43 14.03
CA PHE A 261 -0.37 -12.17 15.25
C PHE A 261 -1.65 -12.31 16.09
N LEU A 262 -2.36 -11.21 16.32
CA LEU A 262 -3.63 -11.23 17.06
C LEU A 262 -4.70 -12.08 16.36
N LEU A 263 -4.75 -12.05 15.03
CA LEU A 263 -5.64 -12.89 14.24
C LEU A 263 -5.35 -14.38 14.45
N ASN A 264 -4.08 -14.78 14.42
CA ASN A 264 -3.70 -16.17 14.69
C ASN A 264 -4.01 -16.58 16.13
N VAL A 265 -3.87 -15.68 17.10
CA VAL A 265 -4.25 -15.95 18.50
C VAL A 265 -5.76 -16.14 18.59
N ALA A 266 -6.55 -15.29 17.94
CA ALA A 266 -8.00 -15.42 17.90
C ALA A 266 -8.44 -16.75 17.26
N TRP A 267 -7.81 -17.16 16.16
CA TRP A 267 -8.10 -18.45 15.50
C TRP A 267 -7.83 -19.68 16.37
N LYS A 268 -7.03 -19.58 17.43
CA LYS A 268 -6.87 -20.66 18.42
C LYS A 268 -7.99 -20.74 19.45
N SER A 269 -8.86 -19.73 19.52
CA SER A 269 -10.02 -19.73 20.42
C SER A 269 -11.23 -20.38 19.74
N ALA A 270 -11.96 -21.23 20.45
CA ALA A 270 -13.16 -21.89 19.95
C ALA A 270 -14.19 -20.96 19.26
N PRO A 271 -14.54 -19.77 19.82
CA PRO A 271 -15.53 -18.90 19.18
C PRO A 271 -15.02 -18.20 17.92
N PHE A 272 -13.71 -18.14 17.68
CA PHE A 272 -13.12 -17.48 16.52
C PHE A 272 -12.28 -18.44 15.67
N ALA A 273 -12.46 -19.75 15.82
CA ALA A 273 -11.75 -20.73 15.02
C ALA A 273 -11.98 -20.48 13.52
N PHE A 274 -10.94 -20.67 12.70
CA PHE A 274 -10.95 -20.25 11.29
C PHE A 274 -12.10 -20.88 10.48
N ASP A 275 -12.37 -22.17 10.71
CA ASP A 275 -13.45 -22.94 10.09
C ASP A 275 -14.83 -22.38 10.43
N VAL A 276 -15.02 -21.86 11.65
CA VAL A 276 -16.26 -21.23 12.10
C VAL A 276 -16.43 -19.85 11.46
N VAL A 277 -15.42 -18.99 11.58
CA VAL A 277 -15.52 -17.58 11.12
C VAL A 277 -15.64 -17.50 9.60
N ASN A 278 -14.91 -18.33 8.85
CA ASN A 278 -14.91 -18.32 7.38
C ASN A 278 -16.29 -18.63 6.77
N GLN A 279 -17.20 -19.25 7.55
CA GLN A 279 -18.56 -19.57 7.11
C GLN A 279 -19.61 -18.62 7.69
N ASN A 280 -19.22 -17.67 8.55
CA ASN A 280 -20.14 -16.82 9.29
C ASN A 280 -19.74 -15.34 9.14
N LEU A 281 -20.43 -14.64 8.23
CA LEU A 281 -20.14 -13.23 7.93
C LEU A 281 -20.25 -12.31 9.17
N PRO A 282 -21.34 -12.35 9.98
CA PRO A 282 -21.39 -11.57 11.22
C PRO A 282 -20.19 -11.77 12.14
N LEU A 283 -19.78 -13.02 12.34
CA LEU A 283 -18.65 -13.35 13.20
C LEU A 283 -17.31 -12.93 12.59
N THR A 284 -17.14 -13.03 11.27
CA THR A 284 -16.00 -12.48 10.55
C THR A 284 -15.90 -10.96 10.72
N LEU A 285 -17.02 -10.24 10.60
CA LEU A 285 -17.06 -8.80 10.82
C LEU A 285 -16.73 -8.44 12.28
N LEU A 286 -17.25 -9.20 13.24
CA LEU A 286 -16.91 -9.03 14.65
C LEU A 286 -15.41 -9.24 14.90
N LEU A 287 -14.85 -10.33 14.38
CA LEU A 287 -13.42 -10.63 14.48
C LEU A 287 -12.58 -9.52 13.87
N TRP A 288 -12.96 -9.01 12.69
CA TRP A 288 -12.28 -7.89 12.03
C TRP A 288 -12.27 -6.62 12.89
N VAL A 289 -13.41 -6.24 13.48
CA VAL A 289 -13.49 -5.10 14.40
C VAL A 289 -12.62 -5.32 15.63
N VAL A 290 -12.74 -6.48 16.28
CA VAL A 290 -11.98 -6.82 17.49
C VAL A 290 -10.48 -6.77 17.24
N VAL A 291 -9.99 -7.47 16.22
CA VAL A 291 -8.56 -7.50 15.87
C VAL A 291 -8.06 -6.12 15.51
N THR A 292 -8.84 -5.33 14.77
CA THR A 292 -8.45 -3.95 14.40
C THR A 292 -8.32 -3.07 15.64
N VAL A 293 -9.33 -3.04 16.51
CA VAL A 293 -9.33 -2.22 17.73
C VAL A 293 -8.20 -2.65 18.67
N LEU A 294 -8.04 -3.95 18.90
CA LEU A 294 -6.96 -4.47 19.76
C LEU A 294 -5.58 -4.18 19.19
N SER A 295 -5.40 -4.26 17.87
CA SER A 295 -4.13 -3.93 17.22
C SER A 295 -3.76 -2.46 17.44
N PHE A 296 -4.71 -1.54 17.24
CA PHE A 296 -4.48 -0.11 17.49
C PHE A 296 -4.22 0.17 18.97
N ALA A 297 -4.99 -0.43 19.88
CA ALA A 297 -4.80 -0.28 21.32
C ALA A 297 -3.42 -0.77 21.77
N ALA A 298 -3.02 -1.98 21.35
CA ALA A 298 -1.71 -2.53 21.66
C ALA A 298 -0.58 -1.68 21.09
N CYS A 299 -0.69 -1.20 19.85
CA CYS A 299 0.30 -0.30 19.26
C CYS A 299 0.39 1.04 20.00
N ALA A 300 -0.75 1.59 20.43
CA ALA A 300 -0.78 2.82 21.23
C ALA A 300 -0.09 2.63 22.59
N LEU A 301 -0.21 1.46 23.21
CA LEU A 301 0.52 1.12 24.44
C LEU A 301 2.02 0.95 24.19
N ILE A 302 2.40 0.23 23.13
CA ILE A 302 3.81 0.04 22.72
C ILE A 302 4.48 1.39 22.44
N ALA A 303 3.76 2.32 21.79
CA ALA A 303 4.27 3.66 21.46
C ALA A 303 4.61 4.51 22.70
N ARG A 304 4.08 4.18 23.88
CA ARG A 304 4.42 4.86 25.15
C ARG A 304 5.80 4.49 25.67
N VAL A 305 6.36 3.35 25.25
CA VAL A 305 7.69 2.88 25.67
C VAL A 305 8.74 3.36 24.67
N PRO A 306 9.68 4.27 25.03
CA PRO A 306 10.60 4.90 24.08
C PRO A 306 11.47 3.93 23.28
N ILE A 307 11.84 2.79 23.89
CA ILE A 307 12.66 1.76 23.25
C ILE A 307 11.82 0.99 22.20
N LEU A 308 10.60 0.60 22.56
CA LEU A 308 9.73 -0.19 21.68
C LEU A 308 9.08 0.64 20.58
N ARG A 309 8.97 1.96 20.76
CA ARG A 309 8.43 2.88 19.75
C ARG A 309 9.14 2.75 18.39
N LYS A 310 10.45 2.46 18.37
CA LYS A 310 11.22 2.27 17.12
C LYS A 310 10.82 1.01 16.35
N THR A 311 10.28 -0.01 17.01
CA THR A 311 9.90 -1.28 16.37
C THR A 311 8.64 -1.16 15.52
N ILE A 312 7.81 -0.15 15.79
CA ILE A 312 6.58 0.14 15.07
C ILE A 312 6.71 1.33 14.09
N GLY A 313 7.93 1.80 13.81
CA GLY A 313 8.22 2.76 12.73
C GLY A 313 8.28 4.25 13.10
N PHE A 314 8.32 4.58 14.40
CA PHE A 314 8.43 5.96 14.87
C PHE A 314 9.88 6.46 15.02
#